data_AF-A0A4Q3UFF1-F1
#
_entry.id   AF-A0A4Q3UFF1-F1
#
_cell.length_a   1.000
_cell.length_b   1.000
_cell.length_c   1.000
_cell.angle_alpha   90.00
_cell.angle_beta   90.00
_cell.angle_gamma   90.00
#
_symmetry.space_group_name_H-M   'P 1'
#
loop_
_entity.id
_entity.type
_entity.pdbx_description
1 polymer ?
#
loop_
_entity_poly.entity_id
_entity_poly.type
_entity_poly.pdbx_seq_one_letter_code
_entity_poly.pdbx_strand_id
1 'polypeptide(L)'
;MYVPNYVPEPLEVPANVTLDPYPVRLAFIRKVTLLHSASLCLVAGLAWLPFPPVPLLAALVLLGVMLLLLDGIRVMFRGKAMEPQLSVGAGMVLAGVVALTVRMAVLQGIPVWAVLVGPAFALAYTLLCGRDYSFVGCGLLSLIGSSVVLAGMIVETGMGVRVAAWALGLNTAYLVYFVYDLASLMSRRRRGEELAAVVDLYRDVFNIFGYIPRVISHWSRHRIWQDVKFR
;
A
#
# COMPACT_ATOMS: atom_id res chain seq x y z
N MET A 1 -15.90 29.15 3.05
CA MET A 1 -14.52 28.65 3.04
C MET A 1 -14.49 27.40 2.19
N TYR A 2 -13.82 27.42 1.03
CA TYR A 2 -13.67 26.23 0.18
C TYR A 2 -12.58 25.37 0.82
N VAL A 3 -12.97 24.38 1.62
CA VAL A 3 -12.03 23.38 2.14
C VAL A 3 -11.78 22.43 0.97
N PRO A 4 -10.55 22.33 0.45
CA PRO A 4 -10.26 21.37 -0.62
C PRO A 4 -10.64 19.97 -0.15
N ASN A 5 -11.22 19.15 -1.04
CA ASN A 5 -11.71 17.81 -0.72
C ASN A 5 -10.61 16.86 -0.19
N TYR A 6 -9.33 17.23 -0.35
CA TYR A 6 -8.17 16.47 0.11
C TYR A 6 -7.15 17.40 0.77
N VAL A 7 -6.68 17.00 1.96
CA VAL A 7 -5.62 17.69 2.71
C VAL A 7 -4.50 16.68 2.99
N PRO A 8 -3.26 16.89 2.51
CA PRO A 8 -2.81 17.97 1.62
C PRO A 8 -3.23 17.71 0.16
N GLU A 9 -3.05 18.72 -0.70
CA GLU A 9 -3.32 18.58 -2.15
C GLU A 9 -2.67 17.31 -2.72
N PRO A 10 -3.42 16.45 -3.44
CA PRO A 10 -2.87 15.25 -4.00
C PRO A 10 -1.76 15.61 -5.01
N LEU A 11 -0.76 14.74 -5.15
CA LEU A 11 0.17 14.84 -6.27
C LEU A 11 -0.57 14.41 -7.55
N GLU A 12 -1.35 15.32 -8.12
CA GLU A 12 -2.16 15.01 -9.28
C GLU A 12 -1.30 14.88 -10.53
N VAL A 13 -1.51 13.79 -11.28
CA VAL A 13 -0.97 13.64 -12.63
C VAL A 13 -2.06 14.06 -13.62
N PRO A 14 -1.73 14.78 -14.72
CA PRO A 14 -2.72 15.10 -15.74
C PRO A 14 -3.36 13.83 -16.31
N ALA A 15 -4.68 13.86 -16.52
CA ALA A 15 -5.50 12.72 -16.99
C ALA A 15 -5.42 11.48 -16.08
N ASN A 16 -5.37 11.70 -14.76
CA ASN A 16 -5.41 10.62 -13.79
C ASN A 16 -6.81 9.97 -13.69
N VAL A 17 -6.85 8.78 -13.10
CA VAL A 17 -8.06 7.95 -13.01
C VAL A 17 -9.19 8.63 -12.21
N THR A 18 -8.94 9.57 -11.29
CA THR A 18 -10.05 10.20 -10.53
C THR A 18 -11.01 10.98 -11.43
N LEU A 19 -10.53 11.46 -12.57
CA LEU A 19 -11.28 12.23 -13.57
C LEU A 19 -12.13 11.32 -14.48
N ASP A 20 -11.88 10.02 -14.48
CA ASP A 20 -12.63 9.06 -15.32
C ASP A 20 -14.02 8.77 -14.75
N PRO A 21 -14.98 8.31 -15.61
CA PRO A 21 -16.27 7.82 -15.15
C PRO A 21 -16.14 6.72 -14.10
N TYR A 22 -17.08 6.69 -13.15
CA TYR A 22 -17.04 5.76 -12.02
C TYR A 22 -16.78 4.28 -12.40
N PRO A 23 -17.40 3.70 -13.45
CA PRO A 23 -17.12 2.31 -13.85
C PRO A 23 -15.66 2.06 -14.22
N VAL A 24 -15.00 3.04 -14.84
CA VAL A 24 -13.58 2.95 -15.23
C VAL A 24 -12.69 2.99 -13.98
N ARG A 25 -13.02 3.87 -13.03
CA ARG A 25 -12.34 3.93 -11.72
C ARG A 25 -12.43 2.62 -10.96
N LEU A 26 -13.63 2.03 -10.92
CA LEU A 26 -13.86 0.75 -10.27
C LEU A 26 -13.10 -0.40 -10.96
N ALA A 27 -13.07 -0.41 -12.29
CA ALA A 27 -12.29 -1.40 -13.05
C ALA A 27 -10.77 -1.28 -12.75
N PHE A 28 -10.26 -0.05 -12.64
CA PHE A 28 -8.89 0.21 -12.24
C PHE A 28 -8.59 -0.33 -10.84
N ILE A 29 -9.44 0.02 -9.84
CA ILE A 29 -9.31 -0.47 -8.45
C ILE A 29 -9.28 -2.00 -8.43
N ARG A 30 -10.25 -2.66 -9.08
CA ARG A 30 -10.33 -4.13 -9.14
C ARG A 30 -9.07 -4.75 -9.74
N LYS A 31 -8.57 -4.18 -10.84
CA LYS A 31 -7.37 -4.68 -11.51
C LYS A 31 -6.12 -4.49 -10.65
N VAL A 32 -5.95 -3.33 -10.01
CA VAL A 32 -4.81 -3.06 -9.11
C VAL A 32 -4.86 -3.97 -7.89
N THR A 33 -6.00 -4.11 -7.22
CA THR A 33 -6.14 -5.01 -6.06
C THR A 33 -5.88 -6.47 -6.43
N LEU A 34 -6.36 -6.92 -7.60
CA LEU A 34 -6.09 -8.28 -8.09
C LEU A 34 -4.60 -8.49 -8.40
N LEU A 35 -3.98 -7.58 -9.14
CA LEU A 35 -2.56 -7.66 -9.48
C LEU A 35 -1.66 -7.59 -8.24
N HIS A 36 -2.02 -6.75 -7.27
CA HIS A 36 -1.31 -6.67 -5.99
C HIS A 36 -1.46 -7.95 -5.16
N SER A 37 -2.66 -8.54 -5.15
CA SER A 37 -2.86 -9.84 -4.50
C SER A 37 -2.02 -10.93 -5.17
N ALA A 38 -1.94 -10.92 -6.50
CA ALA A 38 -1.07 -11.83 -7.25
C ALA A 38 0.42 -11.59 -6.96
N SER A 39 0.85 -10.33 -6.82
CA SER A 39 2.25 -10.03 -6.46
C SER A 39 2.59 -10.43 -5.03
N LEU A 40 1.64 -10.35 -4.09
CA LEU A 40 1.81 -10.89 -2.74
C LEU A 40 1.96 -12.42 -2.76
N CYS A 41 1.16 -13.13 -3.56
CA CYS A 41 1.33 -14.58 -3.76
C CYS A 41 2.68 -14.91 -4.41
N LEU A 42 3.13 -14.13 -5.38
CA LEU A 42 4.46 -14.27 -5.99
C LEU A 42 5.56 -14.09 -4.95
N VAL A 43 5.52 -13.02 -4.16
CA VAL A 43 6.48 -12.77 -3.07
C VAL A 43 6.48 -13.90 -2.06
N ALA A 44 5.30 -14.40 -1.67
CA ALA A 44 5.17 -15.53 -0.78
C ALA A 44 5.82 -16.79 -1.39
N GLY A 45 5.57 -17.10 -2.67
CA GLY A 45 6.20 -18.22 -3.36
C GLY A 45 7.72 -18.07 -3.48
N LEU A 46 8.21 -16.87 -3.83
CA LEU A 46 9.64 -16.58 -3.88
C LEU A 46 10.31 -16.72 -2.51
N ALA A 47 9.64 -16.33 -1.43
CA ALA A 47 10.17 -16.44 -0.07
C ALA A 47 10.40 -17.89 0.39
N TRP A 48 9.84 -18.88 -0.31
CA TRP A 48 10.10 -20.30 -0.06
C TRP A 48 11.38 -20.81 -0.73
N LEU A 49 11.98 -20.03 -1.65
CA LEU A 49 13.24 -20.39 -2.28
C LEU A 49 14.40 -20.36 -1.26
N PRO A 50 15.45 -21.18 -1.47
CA PRO A 50 16.60 -21.25 -0.59
C PRO A 50 17.52 -20.03 -0.77
N PHE A 51 17.10 -18.87 -0.23
CA PHE A 51 17.95 -17.69 -0.20
C PHE A 51 19.19 -17.90 0.68
N PRO A 52 20.33 -17.26 0.35
CA PRO A 52 21.50 -17.30 1.21
C PRO A 52 21.16 -16.71 2.59
N PRO A 53 21.69 -17.28 3.68
CA PRO A 53 21.46 -16.77 5.01
C PRO A 53 22.15 -15.41 5.15
N VAL A 54 21.35 -14.36 5.25
CA VAL A 54 21.81 -12.99 5.49
C VAL A 54 21.16 -12.45 6.76
N PRO A 55 21.82 -11.59 7.54
CA PRO A 55 21.16 -10.93 8.66
C PRO A 55 19.93 -10.15 8.21
N LEU A 56 18.84 -10.21 8.98
CA LEU A 56 17.60 -9.47 8.66
C LEU A 56 17.86 -7.97 8.44
N LEU A 57 18.76 -7.37 9.22
CA LEU A 57 19.16 -5.98 9.05
C LEU A 57 19.73 -5.70 7.65
N ALA A 58 20.56 -6.60 7.11
CA ALA A 58 21.10 -6.44 5.76
C ALA A 58 20.01 -6.52 4.69
N ALA A 59 19.04 -7.43 4.85
CA ALA A 59 17.88 -7.52 3.97
C ALA A 59 17.00 -6.27 4.03
N LEU A 60 16.76 -5.72 5.23
CA LEU A 60 16.03 -4.47 5.43
C LEU A 60 16.75 -3.25 4.83
N VAL A 61 18.08 -3.18 4.95
CA VAL A 61 18.90 -2.13 4.32
C VAL A 61 18.79 -2.23 2.79
N LEU A 62 18.92 -3.43 2.23
CA LEU A 62 18.77 -3.66 0.80
C LEU A 62 17.37 -3.26 0.31
N LEU A 63 16.33 -3.62 1.07
CA LEU A 63 14.95 -3.19 0.79
C LEU A 63 14.84 -1.67 0.80
N GLY A 64 15.38 -1.00 1.82
CA GLY A 64 15.40 0.46 1.91
C GLY A 64 16.08 1.12 0.71
N VAL A 65 17.24 0.60 0.29
CA VAL A 65 17.97 1.09 -0.90
C VAL A 65 17.12 0.91 -2.17
N MET A 66 16.48 -0.24 -2.36
CA MET A 66 15.64 -0.49 -3.53
C MET A 66 14.40 0.41 -3.58
N LEU A 67 13.78 0.68 -2.44
CA LEU A 67 12.66 1.60 -2.35
C LEU A 67 13.09 3.05 -2.65
N LEU A 68 14.28 3.47 -2.19
CA LEU A 68 14.86 4.78 -2.53
C LEU A 68 15.20 4.89 -4.03
N LEU A 69 15.71 3.82 -4.65
CA LEU A 69 15.96 3.79 -6.09
C LEU A 69 14.66 3.94 -6.88
N LEU A 70 13.58 3.26 -6.47
CA LEU A 70 12.25 3.42 -7.09
C LEU A 70 11.69 4.83 -6.93
N ASP A 71 11.89 5.46 -5.78
CA ASP A 71 11.52 6.87 -5.58
C ASP A 71 12.35 7.79 -6.49
N GLY A 72 13.65 7.55 -6.60
CA GLY A 72 14.52 8.24 -7.56
C GLY A 72 14.04 8.11 -9.01
N ILE A 73 13.68 6.91 -9.45
CA ILE A 73 13.09 6.68 -10.79
C ILE A 73 11.81 7.52 -10.96
N ARG A 74 10.92 7.50 -9.96
CA ARG A 74 9.66 8.26 -10.01
C ARG A 74 9.92 9.76 -10.13
N VAL A 75 10.85 10.30 -9.35
CA VAL A 75 11.19 11.74 -9.37
C VAL A 75 11.86 12.13 -10.69
N MET A 76 12.86 11.38 -11.16
CA MET A 76 13.63 11.71 -12.37
C MET A 76 12.84 11.57 -13.68
N PHE A 77 11.89 10.64 -13.71
CA PHE A 77 11.10 10.34 -14.92
C PHE A 77 9.64 10.78 -14.81
N ARG A 78 9.27 11.56 -13.79
CA ARG A 78 7.89 12.03 -13.59
C ARG A 78 7.31 12.63 -14.87
N GLY A 79 6.14 12.12 -15.29
CA GLY A 79 5.41 12.60 -16.46
C GLY A 79 5.96 12.12 -17.81
N LYS A 80 7.09 11.39 -17.84
CA LYS A 80 7.64 10.80 -19.08
C LYS A 80 6.99 9.44 -19.35
N ALA A 81 6.77 9.11 -20.62
CA ALA A 81 6.17 7.86 -21.05
C ALA A 81 6.95 6.59 -20.61
N MET A 82 8.26 6.73 -20.35
CA MET A 82 9.11 5.62 -19.90
C MET A 82 8.99 5.30 -18.41
N GLU A 83 8.45 6.22 -17.58
CA GLU A 83 8.41 6.02 -16.13
C GLU A 83 7.68 4.74 -15.71
N PRO A 84 6.47 4.43 -16.23
CA PRO A 84 5.76 3.22 -15.84
C PRO A 84 6.56 1.95 -16.17
N GLN A 85 7.24 1.91 -17.31
CA GLN A 85 8.03 0.76 -17.76
C GLN A 85 9.23 0.54 -16.85
N LEU A 86 9.96 1.62 -16.52
CA LEU A 86 11.11 1.55 -15.61
C LEU A 86 10.69 1.13 -14.21
N SER A 87 9.58 1.68 -13.68
CA SER A 87 9.03 1.30 -12.39
C SER A 87 8.65 -0.17 -12.35
N VAL A 88 7.99 -0.71 -13.39
CA VAL A 88 7.63 -2.12 -13.48
C VAL A 88 8.88 -3.02 -13.53
N GLY A 89 9.88 -2.66 -14.33
CA GLY A 89 11.14 -3.42 -14.40
C GLY A 89 11.87 -3.47 -13.05
N ALA A 90 12.00 -2.32 -12.39
CA ALA A 90 12.58 -2.25 -11.05
C ALA A 90 11.72 -2.96 -9.98
N GLY A 91 10.39 -2.96 -10.15
CA GLY A 91 9.44 -3.68 -9.30
C GLY A 91 9.63 -5.20 -9.30
N MET A 92 10.08 -5.79 -10.42
CA MET A 92 10.41 -7.22 -10.46
C MET A 92 11.60 -7.56 -9.57
N VAL A 93 12.63 -6.71 -9.57
CA VAL A 93 13.80 -6.88 -8.69
C VAL A 93 13.40 -6.64 -7.23
N LEU A 94 12.55 -5.62 -6.98
CA LEU A 94 12.00 -5.36 -5.65
C LEU A 94 11.26 -6.59 -5.10
N ALA A 95 10.47 -7.31 -5.91
CA ALA A 95 9.76 -8.50 -5.46
C ALA A 95 10.71 -9.57 -4.88
N GLY A 96 11.88 -9.77 -5.50
CA GLY A 96 12.92 -10.66 -4.99
C GLY A 96 13.52 -10.18 -3.65
N VAL A 97 13.76 -8.88 -3.52
CA VAL A 97 14.29 -8.28 -2.27
C VAL A 97 13.26 -8.32 -1.14
N VAL A 98 11.98 -8.09 -1.44
CA VAL A 98 10.89 -8.25 -0.47
C VAL A 98 10.80 -9.72 -0.06
N ALA A 99 10.85 -10.67 -1.00
CA ALA A 99 10.81 -12.10 -0.69
C ALA A 99 11.97 -12.54 0.22
N LEU A 100 13.19 -12.07 -0.06
CA LEU A 100 14.36 -12.28 0.81
C LEU A 100 14.10 -11.73 2.23
N THR A 101 13.58 -10.51 2.32
CA THR A 101 13.29 -9.85 3.61
C THR A 101 12.22 -10.60 4.40
N VAL A 102 11.14 -11.02 3.72
CA VAL A 102 10.08 -11.84 4.30
C VAL A 102 10.64 -13.16 4.81
N ARG A 103 11.48 -13.85 4.03
CA ARG A 103 12.12 -15.10 4.44
C ARG A 103 12.97 -14.90 5.71
N MET A 104 13.81 -13.88 5.75
CA MET A 104 14.64 -13.60 6.93
C MET A 104 13.79 -13.23 8.16
N ALA A 105 12.70 -12.49 7.98
CA ALA A 105 11.78 -12.14 9.06
C ALA A 105 11.06 -13.38 9.62
N VAL A 106 10.60 -14.28 8.75
CA VAL A 106 9.97 -15.55 9.15
C VAL A 106 10.95 -16.43 9.91
N LEU A 107 12.22 -16.52 9.48
CA LEU A 107 13.26 -17.26 10.21
C LEU A 107 13.54 -16.69 11.61
N GLN A 108 13.19 -15.43 11.87
CA GLN A 108 13.25 -14.81 13.19
C GLN A 108 11.94 -14.93 13.99
N GLY A 109 10.96 -15.69 13.50
CA GLY A 109 9.67 -15.90 14.16
C GLY A 109 8.69 -14.73 14.03
N ILE A 110 8.92 -13.79 13.10
CA ILE A 110 7.96 -12.71 12.83
C ILE A 110 6.78 -13.31 12.02
N PRO A 111 5.53 -13.12 12.45
CA PRO A 111 4.35 -13.70 11.79
C PRO A 111 3.95 -12.94 10.53
N VAL A 112 4.85 -12.83 9.55
CA VAL A 112 4.64 -12.07 8.31
C VAL A 112 3.48 -12.63 7.47
N TRP A 113 3.17 -13.93 7.62
CA TRP A 113 2.03 -14.57 6.98
C TRP A 113 0.69 -13.87 7.28
N ALA A 114 0.56 -13.22 8.44
CA ALA A 114 -0.67 -12.53 8.83
C ALA A 114 -1.01 -11.36 7.89
N VAL A 115 0.00 -10.79 7.23
CA VAL A 115 -0.15 -9.69 6.25
C VAL A 115 -0.93 -10.12 5.01
N LEU A 116 -1.02 -11.42 4.70
CA LEU A 116 -1.77 -11.90 3.53
C LEU A 116 -3.29 -11.95 3.77
N VAL A 117 -3.73 -12.01 5.03
CA VAL A 117 -5.15 -12.21 5.36
C VAL A 117 -5.96 -10.94 5.05
N GLY A 118 -5.51 -9.77 5.50
CA GLY A 118 -6.17 -8.49 5.23
C GLY A 118 -6.41 -8.21 3.74
N PRO A 119 -5.38 -8.27 2.89
CA PRO A 119 -5.50 -8.08 1.44
C PRO A 119 -6.40 -9.10 0.76
N ALA A 120 -6.44 -10.35 1.24
CA ALA A 120 -7.38 -11.35 0.72
C ALA A 120 -8.83 -10.92 0.98
N PHE A 121 -9.14 -10.41 2.17
CA PHE A 121 -10.45 -9.84 2.48
C PHE A 121 -10.73 -8.55 1.72
N ALA A 122 -9.72 -7.71 1.47
CA ALA A 122 -9.86 -6.50 0.66
C ALA A 122 -10.13 -6.82 -0.81
N LEU A 123 -9.48 -7.86 -1.35
CA LEU A 123 -9.77 -8.40 -2.67
C LEU A 123 -11.19 -8.94 -2.74
N ALA A 124 -11.59 -9.77 -1.78
CA ALA A 124 -12.96 -10.30 -1.71
C ALA A 124 -14.00 -9.17 -1.69
N TYR A 125 -13.80 -8.16 -0.85
CA TYR A 125 -14.66 -6.97 -0.84
C TYR A 125 -14.69 -6.28 -2.20
N THR A 126 -13.53 -6.05 -2.81
CA THR A 126 -13.38 -5.35 -4.10
C THR A 126 -14.04 -6.09 -5.28
N LEU A 127 -14.04 -7.42 -5.23
CA LEU A 127 -14.68 -8.27 -6.23
C LEU A 127 -16.20 -8.38 -6.02
N LEU A 128 -16.65 -8.43 -4.77
CA LEU A 128 -18.05 -8.62 -4.41
C LEU A 128 -18.84 -7.31 -4.37
N CYS A 129 -18.19 -6.17 -4.12
CA CYS A 129 -18.87 -4.89 -4.12
C CYS A 129 -19.39 -4.59 -5.53
N GLY A 130 -20.68 -4.29 -5.64
CA GLY A 130 -21.36 -4.02 -6.90
C GLY A 130 -21.03 -2.63 -7.45
N ARG A 131 -22.05 -1.77 -7.52
CA ARG A 131 -21.91 -0.41 -8.08
C ARG A 131 -21.32 0.60 -7.09
N ASP A 132 -21.31 0.30 -5.79
CA ASP A 132 -20.98 1.29 -4.76
C ASP A 132 -19.77 0.84 -3.92
N TYR A 133 -18.58 0.87 -4.52
CA TYR A 133 -17.31 0.72 -3.82
C TYR A 133 -17.05 1.91 -2.90
N SER A 134 -16.76 1.61 -1.63
CA SER A 134 -16.34 2.57 -0.61
C SER A 134 -15.01 2.12 0.00
N PHE A 135 -14.02 3.02 0.06
CA PHE A 135 -12.74 2.76 0.72
C PHE A 135 -12.90 2.55 2.23
N VAL A 136 -13.81 3.29 2.87
CA VAL A 136 -14.11 3.12 4.29
C VAL A 136 -14.74 1.75 4.52
N GLY A 137 -15.68 1.34 3.68
CA GLY A 137 -16.29 0.01 3.73
C GLY A 137 -15.29 -1.11 3.51
N CYS A 138 -14.41 -0.96 2.51
CA CYS A 138 -13.30 -1.88 2.25
C CYS A 138 -12.39 -2.01 3.47
N GLY A 139 -11.91 -0.88 4.02
CA GLY A 139 -11.04 -0.89 5.20
C GLY A 139 -11.70 -1.53 6.43
N LEU A 140 -12.92 -1.12 6.78
CA LEU A 140 -13.59 -1.61 7.99
C LEU A 140 -14.00 -3.08 7.88
N LEU A 141 -14.68 -3.48 6.80
CA LEU A 141 -15.16 -4.87 6.66
C LEU A 141 -14.00 -5.84 6.48
N SER A 142 -12.97 -5.47 5.70
CA SER A 142 -11.80 -6.32 5.56
C SER A 142 -10.99 -6.41 6.84
N LEU A 143 -10.93 -5.35 7.66
CA LEU A 143 -10.27 -5.40 8.97
C LEU A 143 -11.02 -6.32 9.92
N ILE A 144 -12.33 -6.16 10.06
CA ILE A 144 -13.15 -7.03 10.92
C ILE A 144 -13.00 -8.49 10.48
N GLY A 145 -13.21 -8.78 9.19
CA GLY A 145 -13.14 -10.14 8.66
C GLY A 145 -11.77 -10.78 8.85
N SER A 146 -10.69 -10.06 8.49
CA SER A 146 -9.33 -10.57 8.65
C SER A 146 -8.93 -10.74 10.12
N SER A 147 -9.31 -9.81 11.00
CA SER A 147 -9.05 -9.92 12.45
C SER A 147 -9.77 -11.11 13.08
N VAL A 148 -11.01 -11.40 12.71
CA VAL A 148 -11.75 -12.58 13.20
C VAL A 148 -11.08 -13.87 12.75
N VAL A 149 -10.71 -13.97 11.48
CA VAL A 149 -9.99 -15.16 10.96
C VAL A 149 -8.64 -15.34 11.66
N LEU A 150 -7.86 -14.26 11.80
CA LEU A 150 -6.58 -14.31 12.51
C LEU A 150 -6.75 -14.73 13.96
N ALA A 151 -7.72 -14.16 14.68
CA ALA A 151 -8.00 -14.53 16.06
C ALA A 151 -8.39 -16.01 16.18
N GLY A 152 -9.24 -16.52 15.28
CA GLY A 152 -9.59 -17.94 15.22
C GLY A 152 -8.37 -18.84 14.99
N MET A 153 -7.52 -18.49 14.01
CA MET A 153 -6.27 -19.24 13.75
C MET A 153 -5.32 -19.22 14.96
N ILE A 154 -5.20 -18.09 15.65
CA ILE A 154 -4.36 -17.94 16.84
C ILE A 154 -4.85 -18.84 17.98
N VAL A 155 -6.16 -18.87 18.22
CA VAL A 155 -6.78 -19.73 19.24
C VAL A 155 -6.58 -21.21 18.90
N GLU A 156 -6.87 -21.61 17.67
CA GLU A 156 -6.78 -23.00 17.21
C GLU A 156 -5.34 -23.55 17.29
N THR A 157 -4.36 -22.72 16.94
CA THR A 157 -2.94 -23.12 16.94
C THR A 157 -2.25 -22.93 18.29
N GLY A 158 -2.94 -22.37 19.30
CA GLY A 158 -2.35 -22.07 20.59
C GLY A 158 -1.20 -21.06 20.53
N MET A 159 -1.20 -20.15 19.54
CA MET A 159 -0.14 -19.16 19.40
C MET A 159 -0.08 -18.22 20.61
N GLY A 160 1.13 -17.96 21.11
CA GLY A 160 1.33 -17.09 22.27
C GLY A 160 0.88 -15.64 22.03
N VAL A 161 0.48 -14.95 23.11
CA VAL A 161 -0.07 -13.58 23.09
C VAL A 161 0.80 -12.59 22.32
N ARG A 162 2.14 -12.71 22.42
CA ARG A 162 3.07 -11.86 21.68
C ARG A 162 2.94 -12.03 20.17
N VAL A 163 2.87 -13.26 19.68
CA VAL A 163 2.71 -13.56 18.24
C VAL A 163 1.35 -13.08 17.76
N ALA A 164 0.31 -13.28 18.57
CA ALA A 164 -1.04 -12.81 18.30
C ALA A 164 -1.09 -11.27 18.11
N ALA A 165 -0.47 -10.53 19.05
CA ALA A 165 -0.40 -9.08 18.99
C ALA A 165 0.34 -8.59 17.73
N TRP A 166 1.46 -9.23 17.37
CA TRP A 166 2.19 -8.91 16.14
C TRP A 166 1.37 -9.24 14.89
N ALA A 167 0.71 -10.38 14.83
CA ALA A 167 -0.10 -10.78 13.67
C ALA A 167 -1.26 -9.80 13.43
N LEU A 168 -2.04 -9.47 14.47
CA LEU A 168 -3.14 -8.52 14.38
C LEU A 168 -2.64 -7.10 14.08
N GLY A 169 -1.56 -6.67 14.73
CA GLY A 169 -0.95 -5.35 14.50
C GLY A 169 -0.44 -5.17 13.07
N LEU A 170 0.32 -6.15 12.56
CA LEU A 170 0.83 -6.14 11.18
C LEU A 170 -0.30 -6.15 10.15
N ASN A 171 -1.32 -7.00 10.35
CA ASN A 171 -2.49 -7.03 9.47
C ASN A 171 -3.23 -5.68 9.45
N THR A 172 -3.46 -5.08 10.62
CA THR A 172 -4.13 -3.79 10.74
C THR A 172 -3.32 -2.68 10.08
N ALA A 173 -2.03 -2.58 10.40
CA ALA A 173 -1.14 -1.57 9.84
C ALA A 173 -1.07 -1.69 8.31
N TYR A 174 -0.91 -2.91 7.80
CA TYR A 174 -0.87 -3.16 6.37
C TYR A 174 -2.17 -2.80 5.68
N LEU A 175 -3.33 -3.20 6.22
CA LEU A 175 -4.61 -2.98 5.58
C LEU A 175 -4.98 -1.49 5.54
N VAL A 176 -4.76 -0.77 6.63
CA VAL A 176 -4.95 0.70 6.68
C VAL A 176 -4.09 1.37 5.62
N TYR A 177 -2.83 0.96 5.56
CA TYR A 177 -1.87 1.46 4.59
C TYR A 177 -2.30 1.17 3.15
N PHE A 178 -2.65 -0.09 2.86
CA PHE A 178 -3.11 -0.53 1.53
C PHE A 178 -4.36 0.23 1.06
N VAL A 179 -5.37 0.40 1.92
CA VAL A 179 -6.61 1.10 1.55
C VAL A 179 -6.36 2.58 1.30
N TYR A 180 -5.55 3.22 2.14
CA TYR A 180 -5.14 4.61 1.95
C TYR A 180 -4.38 4.81 0.63
N ASP A 181 -3.41 3.94 0.36
CA ASP A 181 -2.62 4.00 -0.84
C ASP A 181 -3.45 3.74 -2.09
N LEU A 182 -4.32 2.74 -2.07
CA LEU A 182 -5.21 2.44 -3.18
C LEU A 182 -6.10 3.64 -3.55
N ALA A 183 -6.60 4.37 -2.55
CA ALA A 183 -7.35 5.60 -2.77
C ALA A 183 -6.47 6.71 -3.38
N SER A 184 -5.26 6.90 -2.85
CA SER A 184 -4.35 7.95 -3.33
C SER A 184 -3.69 7.62 -4.68
N LEU A 185 -3.65 6.36 -5.11
CA LEU A 185 -3.11 5.96 -6.41
C LEU A 185 -3.96 6.47 -7.57
N MET A 186 -5.28 6.58 -7.37
CA MET A 186 -6.19 7.04 -8.41
C MET A 186 -5.84 8.44 -8.90
N SER A 187 -5.31 9.32 -8.04
CA SER A 187 -4.90 10.67 -8.42
C SER A 187 -3.49 10.73 -9.05
N ARG A 188 -2.71 9.64 -8.93
CA ARG A 188 -1.28 9.59 -9.30
C ARG A 188 -0.98 8.77 -10.55
N ARG A 189 -1.97 8.01 -11.04
CA ARG A 189 -1.82 7.06 -12.15
C ARG A 189 -2.93 7.23 -13.18
N ARG A 190 -2.63 6.80 -14.40
CA ARG A 190 -3.57 6.79 -15.53
C ARG A 190 -4.08 5.38 -15.78
N ARG A 191 -5.15 5.27 -16.56
CA ARG A 191 -5.61 3.96 -17.08
C ARG A 191 -4.50 3.29 -17.90
N GLY A 192 -4.31 1.99 -17.71
CA GLY A 192 -3.23 1.23 -18.35
C GLY A 192 -1.91 1.23 -17.56
N GLU A 193 -1.78 2.06 -16.53
CA GLU A 193 -0.60 2.07 -15.65
C GLU A 193 -0.79 1.19 -14.40
N GLU A 194 -1.66 0.17 -14.46
CA GLU A 194 -2.03 -0.60 -13.27
C GLU A 194 -0.85 -1.36 -12.66
N LEU A 195 0.07 -1.88 -13.47
CA LEU A 195 1.28 -2.54 -12.98
C LEU A 195 2.21 -1.57 -12.24
N ALA A 196 2.38 -0.34 -12.77
CA ALA A 196 3.16 0.68 -12.09
C ALA A 196 2.46 1.16 -10.80
N ALA A 197 1.12 1.16 -10.77
CA ALA A 197 0.34 1.41 -9.56
C ALA A 197 0.59 0.33 -8.48
N VAL A 198 0.72 -0.95 -8.87
CA VAL A 198 1.09 -2.02 -7.92
C VAL A 198 2.50 -1.79 -7.36
N VAL A 199 3.48 -1.41 -8.19
CA VAL A 199 4.83 -1.08 -7.69
C VAL A 199 4.79 0.09 -6.71
N ASP A 200 3.95 1.10 -6.98
CA ASP A 200 3.76 2.22 -6.08
C ASP A 200 3.24 1.78 -4.70
N LEU A 201 2.35 0.77 -4.60
CA LEU A 201 1.88 0.21 -3.32
C LEU A 201 3.03 -0.33 -2.43
N TYR A 202 4.14 -0.77 -3.02
CA TYR A 202 5.33 -1.17 -2.26
C TYR A 202 6.23 0.02 -1.95
N ARG A 203 6.42 0.94 -2.91
CA ARG A 203 7.31 2.11 -2.74
C ARG A 203 6.80 3.05 -1.66
N ASP A 204 5.50 3.26 -1.65
CA ASP A 204 4.87 4.37 -0.97
C ASP A 204 5.02 4.29 0.57
N VAL A 205 5.61 3.23 1.14
CA VAL A 205 5.86 3.12 2.59
C VAL A 205 6.58 4.36 3.13
N PHE A 206 7.37 5.04 2.30
CA PHE A 206 8.00 6.31 2.62
C PHE A 206 7.08 7.55 2.53
N ASN A 207 5.91 7.46 1.89
CA ASN A 207 4.96 8.55 1.79
C ASN A 207 4.49 9.07 3.14
N ILE A 208 4.54 8.26 4.21
CA ILE A 208 4.26 8.76 5.56
C ILE A 208 5.21 9.91 5.93
N PHE A 209 6.49 9.80 5.56
CA PHE A 209 7.50 10.83 5.82
C PHE A 209 7.30 12.07 4.94
N GLY A 210 6.80 11.92 3.72
CA GLY A 210 6.45 13.04 2.84
C GLY A 210 5.07 13.65 3.12
N TYR A 211 4.17 12.90 3.74
CA TYR A 211 2.82 13.33 4.09
C TYR A 211 2.84 14.33 5.25
N ILE A 212 3.57 14.02 6.33
CA ILE A 212 3.71 14.89 7.51
C ILE A 212 4.12 16.33 7.15
N PRO A 213 5.22 16.59 6.41
CA PRO A 213 5.63 17.95 6.06
C PRO A 213 4.65 18.62 5.10
N ARG A 214 3.97 17.87 4.22
CA ARG A 214 2.91 18.44 3.36
C ARG A 214 1.68 18.85 4.15
N VAL A 215 1.28 18.07 5.15
CA VAL A 215 0.21 18.43 6.09
C VAL A 215 0.61 19.68 6.87
N ILE A 216 1.82 19.72 7.44
CA ILE A 216 2.34 20.90 8.15
C ILE A 216 2.35 22.13 7.22
N SER A 217 2.85 21.98 5.99
CA SER A 217 2.89 23.05 4.99
C SER A 217 1.51 23.49 4.51
N HIS A 218 0.55 22.55 4.42
CA HIS A 218 -0.83 22.86 4.08
C HIS A 218 -1.48 23.69 5.18
N TRP A 219 -1.37 23.26 6.44
CA TRP A 219 -1.93 23.98 7.59
C TRP A 219 -1.20 25.27 7.91
N SER A 220 0.09 25.41 7.56
CA SER A 220 0.80 26.68 7.68
C SER A 220 0.31 27.71 6.67
N ARG A 221 -0.08 27.27 5.45
CA ARG A 221 -0.65 28.12 4.39
C ARG A 221 -2.15 28.42 4.59
N HIS A 222 -2.91 27.47 5.14
CA HIS A 222 -4.36 27.57 5.34
C HIS A 222 -4.71 27.64 6.83
N ARG A 223 -4.14 28.62 7.54
CA ARG A 223 -4.42 28.82 8.98
C ARG A 223 -5.90 29.21 9.18
N ILE A 224 -6.70 28.25 9.62
CA ILE A 224 -8.14 28.41 9.92
C ILE A 224 -8.41 29.58 10.89
N TRP A 225 -7.43 29.95 11.70
CA TRP A 225 -7.56 30.93 12.79
C TRP A 225 -7.21 32.38 12.41
N GLN A 226 -6.76 32.68 11.20
CA GLN A 226 -6.40 34.05 10.82
C GLN A 226 -7.55 34.88 10.22
N ASP A 227 -8.65 34.24 9.82
CA ASP A 227 -9.82 34.91 9.24
C ASP A 227 -10.93 35.24 10.25
N VAL A 228 -10.81 34.83 11.52
CA VAL A 228 -11.74 35.24 12.58
C VAL A 228 -11.34 36.62 13.12
N LYS A 229 -11.49 37.65 12.30
CA LYS A 229 -11.67 39.00 12.84
C LYS A 229 -13.06 39.04 13.43
N PHE A 230 -13.18 38.84 14.75
CA PHE A 230 -14.37 39.23 15.49
C PHE A 230 -14.57 40.74 15.26
N ARG A 231 -15.53 41.08 14.39
CA ARG A 231 -16.11 42.42 14.29
C ARG A 231 -17.37 42.46 15.11
#